data_AF-A0A450RY34-F1
#
_entry.id   AF-A0A450RY34-F1
#
_cell.length_a   1.000
_cell.length_b   1.000
_cell.length_c   1.000
_cell.angle_alpha   90.00
_cell.angle_beta   90.00
_cell.angle_gamma   90.00
#
_symmetry.space_group_name_H-M   'P 1'
#
loop_
_entity.id
_entity.type
_entity.pdbx_description
1 polymer ?
#
loop_
_entity_poly.entity_id
_entity_poly.type
_entity_poly.pdbx_seq_one_letter_code
_entity_poly.pdbx_strand_id
1 'polypeptide(L)'
;DPMSLFVPLCLCGSPLQSLSISVAARLRCVLCGEKSFFSFRDFRGHSFYYFSYFSVPYQGENNMPYLKIQTNVTTADSSANSADEKAILTRIAAGIAAQLGKPERYMMGAIDTGCTLVFGGSDEPAAFVELKGIGLPEARAAELSEALCSSISTELGIPPDRIYIVFADIPRALWGWNGGTF
;
A
#
# COMPACT_ATOMS: atom_id res chain seq x y z
N ASP A 1 1.69 -30.84 -29.77
CA ASP A 1 1.27 -31.20 -28.40
C ASP A 1 1.74 -30.17 -27.40
N PRO A 2 0.95 -29.79 -26.36
CA PRO A 2 -0.38 -30.27 -25.90
C PRO A 2 -1.51 -29.25 -26.21
N MET A 3 -2.76 -29.66 -26.49
CA MET A 3 -3.87 -30.01 -25.56
C MET A 3 -4.46 -28.82 -24.75
N SER A 4 -5.45 -28.19 -25.39
CA SER A 4 -6.77 -27.78 -24.87
C SER A 4 -6.97 -27.40 -23.40
N LEU A 5 -7.50 -26.19 -23.18
CA LEU A 5 -8.53 -25.94 -22.18
C LEU A 5 -9.67 -25.13 -22.83
N PHE A 6 -10.75 -25.84 -23.10
CA PHE A 6 -12.10 -25.35 -23.39
C PHE A 6 -12.65 -24.63 -22.16
N VAL A 7 -13.33 -23.48 -22.31
CA VAL A 7 -14.80 -23.27 -22.16
C VAL A 7 -15.17 -21.86 -22.72
N PRO A 8 -16.43 -21.51 -23.05
CA PRO A 8 -17.01 -21.65 -24.37
C PRO A 8 -17.43 -20.32 -25.04
N LEU A 9 -17.70 -20.46 -26.34
CA LEU A 9 -18.35 -19.57 -27.29
C LEU A 9 -19.48 -18.66 -26.75
N CYS A 10 -19.57 -17.44 -27.30
CA CYS A 10 -20.74 -17.12 -28.12
C CYS A 10 -20.42 -16.11 -29.23
N LEU A 11 -20.85 -16.48 -30.43
CA LEU A 11 -20.60 -15.90 -31.74
C LEU A 11 -21.50 -14.69 -32.03
N CYS A 12 -20.92 -13.67 -32.69
CA CYS A 12 -21.45 -12.96 -33.87
C CYS A 12 -20.39 -11.90 -34.24
N GLY A 13 -19.77 -11.84 -35.42
CA GLY A 13 -20.37 -11.95 -36.75
C GLY A 13 -20.42 -10.57 -37.42
N SER A 14 -19.24 -10.03 -37.79
CA SER A 14 -18.97 -9.02 -38.86
C SER A 14 -19.37 -7.55 -38.65
N PRO A 15 -18.79 -6.57 -39.41
CA PRO A 15 -17.41 -6.42 -39.91
C PRO A 15 -16.78 -5.05 -39.50
N LEU A 16 -15.49 -4.90 -39.78
CA LEU A 16 -14.73 -3.64 -39.73
C LEU A 16 -15.46 -2.48 -40.42
N GLN A 17 -15.76 -1.41 -39.67
CA GLN A 17 -15.84 -0.05 -40.22
C GLN A 17 -15.13 0.92 -39.29
N SER A 18 -14.14 1.60 -39.85
CA SER A 18 -13.51 2.78 -39.28
C SER A 18 -14.57 3.85 -39.01
N LEU A 19 -14.74 4.23 -37.75
CA LEU A 19 -15.46 5.45 -37.40
C LEU A 19 -14.66 6.16 -36.31
N SER A 20 -13.93 7.19 -36.74
CA SER A 20 -13.49 8.30 -35.91
C SER A 20 -14.70 8.82 -35.13
N ILE A 21 -14.70 8.65 -33.81
CA ILE A 21 -15.73 9.19 -32.94
C ILE A 21 -15.04 9.97 -31.83
N SER A 22 -14.85 11.27 -32.08
CA SER A 22 -14.90 12.29 -31.04
C SER A 22 -16.30 12.27 -30.43
N VAL A 23 -16.48 11.58 -29.30
CA VAL A 23 -17.66 11.76 -28.43
C VAL A 23 -17.16 11.86 -27.00
N ALA A 24 -17.43 13.02 -26.41
CA ALA A 24 -17.14 13.34 -25.02
C ALA A 24 -17.85 12.33 -24.09
N ALA A 25 -17.11 11.32 -23.63
CA ALA A 25 -17.52 10.49 -22.53
C ALA A 25 -17.50 11.33 -21.24
N ARG A 26 -18.66 11.53 -20.62
CA ARG A 26 -18.73 12.04 -19.24
C ARG A 26 -18.17 10.96 -18.30
N LEU A 27 -16.87 11.02 -18.03
CA LEU A 27 -16.28 10.28 -16.93
C LEU A 27 -16.92 10.76 -15.63
N ARG A 28 -17.63 9.87 -14.94
CA ARG A 28 -17.83 10.00 -13.50
C ARG A 28 -16.77 9.14 -12.85
N CYS A 29 -15.69 9.78 -12.41
CA CYS A 29 -14.72 9.16 -11.53
C CYS A 29 -15.34 9.11 -10.13
N VAL A 30 -15.61 7.91 -9.63
CA VAL A 30 -15.95 7.71 -8.21
C VAL A 30 -14.66 7.30 -7.53
N LEU A 31 -14.05 8.24 -6.82
CA LEU A 31 -12.89 7.96 -5.97
C LEU A 31 -13.42 7.38 -4.66
N CYS A 32 -13.33 6.06 -4.53
CA CYS A 32 -13.38 5.36 -3.25
C CYS A 32 -12.03 4.63 -3.15
N GLY A 33 -11.38 4.64 -1.98
CA GLY A 33 -9.96 4.27 -1.78
C GLY A 33 -9.42 3.07 -2.58
N GLU A 34 -8.13 3.14 -2.94
CA GLU A 34 -7.29 2.22 -3.74
C GLU A 34 -7.89 1.59 -5.02
N LYS A 35 -9.14 1.89 -5.39
CA LYS A 35 -9.85 1.26 -6.50
C LYS A 35 -10.55 2.32 -7.34
N SER A 36 -9.91 2.72 -8.44
CA SER A 36 -10.59 3.55 -9.45
C SER A 36 -11.63 2.71 -10.20
N PHE A 37 -12.90 2.97 -9.94
CA PHE A 37 -14.03 2.30 -10.60
C PHE A 37 -14.42 3.08 -11.87
N PHE A 38 -14.08 2.54 -13.04
CA PHE A 38 -14.51 3.10 -14.32
C PHE A 38 -15.73 2.32 -14.83
N SER A 39 -16.90 2.96 -14.79
CA SER A 39 -18.11 2.44 -15.41
C SER A 39 -18.24 3.04 -16.81
N PHE A 40 -18.17 2.19 -17.84
CA PHE A 40 -18.50 2.55 -19.21
C PHE A 40 -19.89 2.02 -19.54
N ARG A 41 -20.78 2.91 -20.01
CA ARG A 41 -22.11 2.53 -20.50
C ARG A 41 -22.15 2.82 -21.99
N ASP A 42 -22.27 1.77 -22.79
CA ASP A 42 -22.56 1.93 -24.22
C ASP A 42 -24.00 2.46 -24.42
N PHE A 43 -24.28 3.04 -25.59
CA PHE A 43 -25.58 3.55 -26.02
C PHE A 43 -26.72 2.52 -25.92
N ARG A 44 -26.40 1.22 -25.84
CA ARG A 44 -27.36 0.10 -25.69
C ARG A 44 -27.53 -0.42 -24.24
N GLY A 45 -26.91 0.22 -23.25
CA GLY A 45 -27.15 -0.10 -21.84
C GLY A 45 -26.43 -1.32 -21.27
N HIS A 46 -25.49 -1.92 -22.00
CA HIS A 46 -24.62 -2.98 -21.44
C HIS A 46 -23.47 -2.38 -20.63
N SER A 47 -23.30 -2.86 -19.39
CA SER A 47 -22.12 -2.58 -18.57
C SER A 47 -21.00 -3.54 -18.94
N PHE A 48 -19.86 -2.99 -19.35
CA PHE A 48 -18.61 -3.73 -19.45
C PHE A 48 -17.76 -3.44 -18.20
N TYR A 49 -17.44 -4.49 -17.45
CA TYR A 49 -16.52 -4.41 -16.31
C TYR A 49 -15.12 -4.76 -16.81
N TYR A 50 -14.28 -3.74 -16.96
CA TYR A 50 -12.88 -3.94 -17.28
C TYR A 50 -12.08 -3.85 -15.99
N PHE A 51 -11.59 -5.00 -15.50
CA PHE A 51 -10.70 -5.05 -14.34
C PHE A 51 -9.28 -4.91 -14.85
N SER A 52 -8.80 -3.66 -14.98
CA SER A 52 -7.38 -3.44 -15.25
C SER A 52 -6.59 -3.76 -13.99
N TYR A 53 -6.08 -4.98 -13.88
CA TYR A 53 -4.93 -5.23 -13.02
C TYR A 53 -3.77 -4.42 -13.61
N PHE A 54 -3.52 -3.24 -13.03
CA PHE A 54 -2.21 -2.61 -13.18
C PHE A 54 -1.22 -3.53 -12.45
N SER A 55 -0.68 -4.50 -13.19
CA SER A 55 0.52 -5.21 -12.77
C SER A 55 1.64 -4.18 -12.80
N VAL A 56 1.89 -3.54 -11.66
CA VAL A 56 3.08 -2.71 -11.47
C VAL A 56 4.26 -3.62 -11.83
N PRO A 57 5.08 -3.28 -12.84
CA PRO A 57 6.21 -4.11 -13.21
C PRO A 57 7.12 -4.21 -11.98
N TYR A 58 7.26 -5.43 -11.46
CA TYR A 58 8.17 -5.76 -10.36
C TYR A 58 9.60 -5.54 -10.87
N GLN A 59 10.09 -4.31 -10.76
CA GLN A 59 11.50 -3.98 -10.95
C GLN A 59 12.26 -4.74 -9.85
N GLY A 60 13.07 -5.70 -10.27
CA GLY A 60 13.65 -6.77 -9.46
C GLY A 60 14.74 -6.35 -8.47
N GLU A 61 14.50 -5.33 -7.65
CA GLU A 61 15.35 -5.02 -6.50
C GLU A 61 14.70 -5.58 -5.24
N ASN A 62 15.35 -6.53 -4.58
CA ASN A 62 14.85 -7.16 -3.37
C ASN A 62 14.90 -6.16 -2.20
N ASN A 63 13.89 -5.29 -2.09
CA ASN A 63 13.70 -4.45 -0.90
C ASN A 63 13.30 -5.36 0.27
N MET A 64 14.03 -5.25 1.36
CA MET A 64 13.77 -5.96 2.62
C MET A 64 13.27 -4.92 3.64
N PRO A 65 12.01 -4.47 3.50
CA PRO A 65 11.52 -3.34 4.28
C PRO A 65 11.36 -3.70 5.76
N TYR A 66 11.81 -2.78 6.59
CA TYR A 66 11.63 -2.77 8.03
C TYR A 66 10.86 -1.51 8.41
N LEU A 67 9.70 -1.70 9.04
CA LEU A 67 8.88 -0.64 9.59
C LEU A 67 8.93 -0.68 11.10
N LYS A 68 9.34 0.43 11.73
CA LYS A 68 9.24 0.62 13.17
C LYS A 68 8.36 1.81 13.46
N ILE A 69 7.40 1.64 14.37
CA ILE A 69 6.49 2.69 14.83
C ILE A 69 6.68 2.83 16.34
N GLN A 70 6.99 4.04 16.81
CA GLN A 70 7.02 4.37 18.23
C GLN A 70 5.99 5.44 18.51
N THR A 71 5.17 5.25 19.54
CA THR A 71 4.08 6.18 19.88
C THR A 71 3.81 6.22 21.37
N ASN A 72 3.38 7.39 21.86
CA ASN A 72 2.85 7.58 23.21
C ASN A 72 1.41 7.08 23.37
N VAL A 73 0.71 6.73 22.29
CA VAL A 73 -0.62 6.16 22.35
C VAL A 73 -0.54 4.76 22.98
N THR A 74 -1.30 4.54 24.04
CA THR A 74 -1.49 3.22 24.64
C THR A 74 -2.72 2.55 24.01
N THR A 75 -2.58 1.31 23.57
CA THR A 75 -3.65 0.49 22.97
C THR A 75 -4.55 -0.19 24.01
N ALA A 76 -4.50 0.24 25.28
CA ALA A 76 -5.00 -0.56 26.39
C ALA A 76 -6.48 -0.35 26.73
N ASP A 77 -7.25 -1.43 26.58
CA ASP A 77 -8.03 -2.04 27.66
C ASP A 77 -7.33 -3.35 28.11
N SER A 78 -6.22 -3.15 28.83
CA SER A 78 -5.44 -4.04 29.70
C SER A 78 -5.91 -5.50 29.91
N SER A 79 -5.68 -6.41 28.95
CA SER A 79 -5.33 -7.84 29.18
C SER A 79 -5.21 -8.68 27.91
N ALA A 80 -5.68 -8.17 26.75
CA ALA A 80 -5.61 -8.83 25.43
C ALA A 80 -4.61 -8.16 24.45
N ASN A 81 -3.80 -7.23 24.95
CA ASN A 81 -3.24 -6.09 24.19
C ASN A 81 -2.22 -6.43 23.09
N SER A 82 -1.46 -7.53 23.22
CA SER A 82 -0.46 -7.88 22.19
C SER A 82 -1.09 -8.30 20.85
N ALA A 83 -2.34 -8.77 20.88
CA ALA A 83 -3.05 -9.18 19.67
C ALA A 83 -3.49 -7.98 18.82
N ASP A 84 -3.96 -6.92 19.48
CA ASP A 84 -4.46 -5.71 18.79
C ASP A 84 -3.32 -4.88 18.20
N GLU A 85 -2.21 -4.71 18.93
CA GLU A 85 -1.00 -4.07 18.42
C GLU A 85 -0.44 -4.81 17.21
N LYS A 86 -0.36 -6.14 17.29
CA LYS A 86 0.07 -6.98 16.17
C LYS A 86 -0.88 -6.82 14.99
N ALA A 87 -2.20 -6.79 15.21
CA ALA A 87 -3.17 -6.64 14.14
C ALA A 87 -3.07 -5.28 13.44
N ILE A 88 -2.93 -4.19 14.21
CA ILE A 88 -2.69 -2.83 13.71
C ILE A 88 -1.41 -2.80 12.88
N LEU A 89 -0.30 -3.27 13.46
CA LEU A 89 1.00 -3.31 12.78
C LEU A 89 0.94 -4.13 11.50
N THR A 90 0.24 -5.28 11.51
CA THR A 90 0.08 -6.14 10.33
C THR A 90 -0.68 -5.43 9.21
N ARG A 91 -1.77 -4.70 9.53
CA ARG A 91 -2.53 -3.94 8.53
C ARG A 91 -1.70 -2.82 7.90
N ILE A 92 -1.01 -2.03 8.73
CA ILE A 92 -0.14 -0.95 8.25
C ILE A 92 1.00 -1.53 7.40
N ALA A 93 1.67 -2.58 7.89
CA ALA A 93 2.78 -3.20 7.18
C ALA A 93 2.35 -3.82 5.83
N ALA A 94 1.17 -4.46 5.77
CA ALA A 94 0.61 -5.00 4.53
C ALA A 94 0.33 -3.90 3.50
N GLY A 95 -0.26 -2.78 3.92
CA GLY A 95 -0.49 -1.63 3.05
C GLY A 95 0.80 -1.08 2.46
N ILE A 96 1.83 -0.89 3.30
CA ILE A 96 3.14 -0.40 2.83
C ILE A 96 3.86 -1.41 1.94
N ALA A 97 3.77 -2.71 2.25
CA ALA A 97 4.33 -3.75 1.39
C ALA A 97 3.68 -3.74 -0.01
N ALA A 98 2.36 -3.57 -0.08
CA ALA A 98 1.64 -3.42 -1.34
C ALA A 98 2.09 -2.19 -2.13
N GLN A 99 2.23 -1.04 -1.46
CA GLN A 99 2.75 0.20 -2.08
C GLN A 99 4.19 0.02 -2.60
N LEU A 100 5.04 -0.68 -1.87
CA LEU A 100 6.41 -1.01 -2.29
C LEU A 100 6.45 -2.12 -3.38
N GLY A 101 5.31 -2.75 -3.69
CA GLY A 101 5.23 -3.86 -4.63
C GLY A 101 5.99 -5.10 -4.15
N LYS A 102 6.09 -5.33 -2.82
CA LYS A 102 6.82 -6.45 -2.21
C LYS A 102 5.88 -7.43 -1.52
N PRO A 103 6.19 -8.74 -1.53
CA PRO A 103 5.40 -9.70 -0.80
C PRO A 103 5.65 -9.53 0.71
N GLU A 104 4.58 -9.61 1.50
CA GLU A 104 4.60 -9.39 2.96
C GLU A 104 5.62 -10.25 3.71
N ARG A 105 5.98 -11.42 3.16
CA ARG A 105 7.01 -12.32 3.72
C ARG A 105 8.39 -11.67 3.94
N TYR A 106 8.70 -10.56 3.27
CA TYR A 106 9.95 -9.82 3.43
C TYR A 106 9.78 -8.52 4.23
N MET A 107 8.55 -8.21 4.64
CA MET A 107 8.23 -7.06 5.48
C MET A 107 8.41 -7.45 6.94
N MET A 108 9.24 -6.70 7.65
CA MET A 108 9.34 -6.79 9.10
C MET A 108 8.73 -5.55 9.72
N GLY A 109 7.87 -5.75 10.73
CA GLY A 109 7.25 -4.67 11.48
C GLY A 109 7.64 -4.74 12.96
N ALA A 110 7.77 -3.58 13.59
CA ALA A 110 7.84 -3.42 15.04
C ALA A 110 6.97 -2.23 15.46
N ILE A 111 6.26 -2.36 16.58
CA ILE A 111 5.50 -1.28 17.19
C ILE A 111 5.83 -1.20 18.68
N ASP A 112 6.02 0.02 19.17
CA ASP A 112 6.33 0.36 20.56
C ASP A 112 5.31 1.42 21.01
N THR A 113 4.34 1.00 21.82
CA THR A 113 3.20 1.80 22.27
C THR A 113 3.40 2.27 23.71
N GLY A 114 2.76 3.37 24.08
CA GLY A 114 2.87 3.92 25.43
C GLY A 114 4.28 4.40 25.82
N CYS A 115 5.17 4.62 24.85
CA CYS A 115 6.50 5.16 25.13
C CYS A 115 6.42 6.65 25.48
N THR A 116 7.35 7.17 26.28
CA THR A 116 7.44 8.61 26.55
C THR A 116 7.86 9.35 25.27
N LEU A 117 6.93 10.09 24.67
CA LEU A 117 7.14 10.86 23.44
C LEU A 117 6.52 12.26 23.58
N VAL A 118 7.28 13.28 23.21
CA VAL A 118 6.85 14.69 23.21
C VAL A 118 7.13 15.28 21.83
N PHE A 119 6.15 15.95 21.25
CA PHE A 119 6.25 16.61 19.95
C PHE A 119 5.76 18.05 20.05
N GLY A 120 6.62 18.99 19.63
CA GLY A 120 6.32 20.43 19.74
C GLY A 120 6.13 20.92 21.18
N GLY A 121 6.70 20.23 22.18
CA GLY A 121 6.53 20.56 23.60
C GLY A 121 5.24 20.03 24.25
N SER A 122 4.42 19.27 23.51
CA SER A 122 3.19 18.64 24.01
C SER A 122 3.31 17.11 23.98
N ASP A 123 2.71 16.45 24.96
CA ASP A 123 2.56 14.99 25.09
C ASP A 123 1.27 14.44 24.44
N GLU A 124 0.57 15.27 23.66
CA GLU A 124 -0.53 14.82 22.79
C GLU A 124 -0.10 13.68 21.85
N PRO A 125 -1.04 12.85 21.36
CA PRO A 125 -0.75 11.71 20.48
C PRO A 125 0.22 12.06 19.36
N ALA A 126 1.32 11.33 19.29
CA ALA A 126 2.37 11.53 18.31
C ALA A 126 3.01 10.19 17.93
N ALA A 127 3.66 10.14 16.76
CA ALA A 127 4.39 8.96 16.32
C ALA A 127 5.73 9.32 15.68
N PHE A 128 6.72 8.48 15.96
CA PHE A 128 7.99 8.45 15.24
C PHE A 128 8.09 7.13 14.47
N VAL A 129 8.31 7.23 13.17
CA VAL A 129 8.26 6.10 12.25
C VAL A 129 9.59 5.98 11.53
N GLU A 130 10.09 4.76 11.42
CA GLU A 130 11.27 4.44 10.63
C GLU A 130 10.87 3.44 9.55
N LEU A 131 10.99 3.81 8.27
CA LEU A 131 10.90 2.89 7.15
C LEU A 131 12.30 2.72 6.55
N LYS A 132 12.93 1.58 6.85
CA LYS A 132 14.26 1.24 6.36
C LYS A 132 14.20 0.09 5.40
N GLY A 133 15.16 -0.02 4.51
CA GLY A 133 15.23 -1.14 3.59
C GLY A 133 16.34 -0.96 2.59
N ILE A 134 16.41 -1.92 1.68
CA ILE A 134 17.30 -1.88 0.53
C ILE A 134 16.50 -1.33 -0.64
N GLY A 135 17.06 -0.51 -1.52
CA GLY A 135 16.42 -0.03 -2.74
C GLY A 135 15.20 0.85 -2.49
N LEU A 136 15.14 1.60 -1.37
CA LEU A 136 14.03 2.53 -1.12
C LEU A 136 14.18 3.78 -2.00
N PRO A 137 13.30 4.00 -3.00
CA PRO A 137 13.48 5.11 -3.93
C PRO A 137 13.08 6.44 -3.29
N GLU A 138 14.01 7.38 -3.22
CA GLU A 138 13.78 8.74 -2.71
C GLU A 138 12.59 9.42 -3.40
N ALA A 139 12.42 9.19 -4.71
CA ALA A 139 11.32 9.73 -5.51
C ALA A 139 9.91 9.30 -5.04
N ARG A 140 9.80 8.19 -4.29
CA ARG A 140 8.52 7.71 -3.73
C ARG A 140 8.36 8.03 -2.24
N ALA A 141 9.31 8.72 -1.61
CA ALA A 141 9.23 9.04 -0.20
C ALA A 141 7.97 9.86 0.15
N ALA A 142 7.57 10.80 -0.72
CA ALA A 142 6.36 11.59 -0.52
C ALA A 142 5.07 10.73 -0.55
N GLU A 143 4.95 9.85 -1.54
CA GLU A 143 3.84 8.90 -1.68
C GLU A 143 3.76 7.94 -0.47
N LEU A 144 4.90 7.38 -0.07
CA LEU A 144 4.99 6.49 1.09
C LEU A 144 4.70 7.22 2.40
N SER A 145 5.11 8.48 2.52
CA SER A 145 4.83 9.33 3.68
C SER A 145 3.33 9.57 3.85
N GLU A 146 2.63 9.88 2.76
CA GLU A 146 1.18 10.05 2.78
C GLU A 146 0.46 8.77 3.20
N ALA A 147 0.85 7.63 2.60
CA ALA A 147 0.28 6.32 2.93
C ALA A 147 0.51 5.92 4.40
N LEU A 148 1.71 6.13 4.92
CA LEU A 148 2.05 5.87 6.32
C LEU A 148 1.26 6.76 7.27
N CYS A 149 1.24 8.08 7.03
CA CYS A 149 0.49 9.01 7.88
C CYS A 149 -1.00 8.69 7.87
N SER A 150 -1.59 8.40 6.71
CA SER A 150 -3.00 8.03 6.60
C SER A 150 -3.33 6.74 7.36
N SER A 151 -2.49 5.71 7.21
CA SER A 151 -2.68 4.42 7.89
C SER A 151 -2.56 4.57 9.40
N ILE A 152 -1.53 5.27 9.89
CA ILE A 152 -1.31 5.51 11.32
C ILE A 152 -2.44 6.36 11.91
N SER A 153 -2.88 7.39 11.20
CA SER A 153 -4.00 8.23 11.66
C SER A 153 -5.29 7.42 11.78
N THR A 154 -5.56 6.53 10.83
CA THR A 154 -6.75 5.66 10.83
C THR A 154 -6.72 4.64 11.97
N GLU A 155 -5.57 4.02 12.22
CA GLU A 155 -5.44 2.91 13.16
C GLU A 155 -5.20 3.37 14.61
N LEU A 156 -4.48 4.48 14.80
CA LEU A 156 -4.04 4.97 16.12
C LEU A 156 -4.63 6.34 16.50
N GLY A 157 -5.39 6.98 15.61
CA GLY A 157 -6.02 8.28 15.87
C GLY A 157 -5.02 9.44 15.96
N ILE A 158 -3.79 9.26 15.47
CA ILE A 158 -2.73 10.28 15.57
C ILE A 158 -2.88 11.29 14.42
N PRO A 159 -2.88 12.60 14.70
CA PRO A 159 -2.89 13.63 13.66
C PRO A 159 -1.65 13.55 12.74
N PRO A 160 -1.80 13.62 11.40
CA PRO A 160 -0.67 13.51 10.46
C PRO A 160 0.46 14.53 10.68
N ASP A 161 0.16 15.72 11.19
CA ASP A 161 1.11 16.79 11.52
C ASP A 161 1.96 16.49 12.77
N ARG A 162 1.61 15.43 13.52
CA ARG A 162 2.35 14.94 14.69
C ARG A 162 3.07 13.61 14.41
N ILE A 163 3.31 13.30 13.14
CA ILE A 163 4.01 12.09 12.70
C ILE A 163 5.30 12.49 11.99
N TYR A 164 6.44 12.00 12.50
CA TYR A 164 7.72 12.06 11.79
C TYR A 164 8.08 10.70 11.21
N ILE A 165 8.59 10.71 9.98
CA ILE A 165 8.99 9.50 9.26
C ILE A 165 10.43 9.68 8.79
N VAL A 166 11.28 8.70 9.11
CA VAL A 166 12.62 8.57 8.56
C VAL A 166 12.62 7.45 7.53
N PHE A 167 12.95 7.79 6.28
CA PHE A 167 13.24 6.82 5.23
C PHE A 167 14.75 6.58 5.18
N ALA A 168 15.17 5.32 5.21
CA ALA A 168 16.59 4.98 5.08
C ALA A 168 16.80 3.87 4.05
N ASP A 169 17.41 4.24 2.92
CA ASP A 169 17.95 3.28 1.97
C ASP A 169 19.32 2.80 2.43
N ILE A 170 19.42 1.52 2.74
CA ILE A 170 20.61 0.88 3.27
C ILE A 170 21.24 0.02 2.16
N PRO A 171 22.54 0.19 1.86
CA PRO A 171 23.23 -0.67 0.91
C PRO A 171 23.09 -2.15 1.27
N ARG A 172 22.93 -3.01 0.26
CA ARG A 172 22.70 -4.47 0.42
C ARG A 172 23.72 -5.14 1.35
N ALA A 173 25.00 -4.79 1.20
CA ALA A 173 26.11 -5.31 2.00
C ALA A 173 26.04 -4.89 3.50
N LEU A 174 25.23 -3.90 3.84
CA LEU A 174 25.01 -3.42 5.21
C LEU A 174 23.65 -3.87 5.78
N TRP A 175 22.93 -4.72 5.05
CA TRP A 175 21.66 -5.29 5.51
C TRP A 175 21.80 -6.80 5.70
N GLY A 176 21.80 -7.23 6.95
CA GLY A 176 21.99 -8.63 7.34
C GLY A 176 20.69 -9.45 7.35
N TRP A 177 20.77 -10.70 6.91
CA TRP A 177 19.68 -11.68 7.03
C TRP A 177 20.22 -13.11 7.00
N ASN A 178 19.65 -13.99 7.83
CA ASN A 178 19.95 -15.43 7.85
C ASN A 178 21.46 -15.76 7.91
N GLY A 179 22.21 -15.05 8.75
CA GLY A 179 23.65 -15.29 8.93
C GLY A 179 24.56 -14.72 7.84
N GLY A 180 24.03 -13.99 6.87
CA GLY A 180 24.79 -13.26 5.85
C GLY A 180 24.26 -11.85 5.63
N THR A 181 24.67 -11.23 4.51
CA THR A 181 24.15 -9.95 3.99
C THR A 181 23.55 -10.15 2.61
N PHE A 182 22.78 -9.17 2.13
CA PHE A 182 22.14 -9.22 0.81
C PHE A 182 23.03 -8.79 -0.35
#